data_AF-A0A937P0L1-F1
#
_entry.id   AF-A0A937P0L1-F1
#
_cell.length_a   1.000
_cell.length_b   1.000
_cell.length_c   1.000
_cell.angle_alpha   90.00
_cell.angle_beta   90.00
_cell.angle_gamma   90.00
#
_symmetry.space_group_name_H-M   'P 1'
#
loop_
_entity.id
_entity.type
_entity.pdbx_description
1 polymer ?
#
loop_
_entity_poly.entity_id
_entity_poly.type
_entity_poly.pdbx_seq_one_letter_code
_entity_poly.pdbx_strand_id
1 'polypeptide(L)'
;MKFKVIYNPEVYNDIQQTVDWYNEQQPGLGNYFYTTTKKHLNSLKFSALHYAVRYDDIHCIPIKKFPYMAHYRVDIDNKIVKVEAVFSTYRSPKIWKKRTK
;
A
#
# COMPACT_ATOMS: atom_id res chain seq x y z
N MET A 1 1.56 13.54 14.95
CA MET A 1 2.95 13.56 14.43
C MET A 1 2.91 13.50 12.91
N LYS A 2 3.81 14.19 12.19
CA LYS A 2 3.82 14.20 10.71
C LYS A 2 4.99 13.36 10.18
N PHE A 3 4.69 12.36 9.37
CA PHE A 3 5.66 11.47 8.74
C PHE A 3 5.91 11.85 7.28
N LYS A 4 7.14 11.62 6.81
CA LYS A 4 7.47 11.61 5.38
C LYS A 4 7.14 10.22 4.82
N VAL A 5 6.30 10.17 3.80
CA VAL A 5 5.97 8.91 3.12
C VAL A 5 6.92 8.71 1.96
N ILE A 6 7.60 7.57 1.94
CA ILE A 6 8.44 7.10 0.84
C ILE A 6 7.90 5.77 0.32
N TYR A 7 8.19 5.46 -0.94
CA TYR A 7 7.67 4.28 -1.62
C TYR A 7 8.84 3.43 -2.10
N ASN A 8 8.77 2.12 -1.88
CA ASN A 8 9.60 1.16 -2.59
C ASN A 8 9.27 1.27 -4.10
N PRO A 9 10.27 1.31 -5.00
CA PRO A 9 10.02 1.42 -6.45
C PRO A 9 9.01 0.39 -7.00
N GLU A 10 8.99 -0.81 -6.42
CA GLU A 10 8.06 -1.87 -6.78
C GLU A 10 6.58 -1.50 -6.57
N VAL A 11 6.28 -0.57 -5.65
CA VAL A 11 4.92 -0.09 -5.38
C VAL A 11 4.31 0.59 -6.61
N TYR A 12 5.12 1.29 -7.41
CA TYR A 12 4.64 1.93 -8.63
C TYR A 12 4.18 0.87 -9.64
N ASN A 13 4.92 -0.23 -9.76
CA ASN A 13 4.54 -1.35 -10.61
C ASN A 13 3.29 -2.07 -10.08
N ASP A 14 3.19 -2.31 -8.77
CA ASP A 14 2.00 -2.90 -8.14
C ASP A 14 0.73 -2.09 -8.47
N ILE A 15 0.81 -0.76 -8.35
CA ILE A 15 -0.30 0.15 -8.64
C ILE A 15 -0.61 0.15 -10.14
N GLN A 16 0.39 0.29 -11.01
CA GLN A 16 0.20 0.37 -12.45
C GLN A 16 -0.47 -0.90 -13.00
N GLN A 17 0.06 -2.08 -12.66
CA GLN A 17 -0.53 -3.36 -13.07
C GLN A 17 -1.99 -3.50 -12.62
N THR A 18 -2.31 -3.00 -11.42
CA THR A 18 -3.67 -3.04 -10.90
C THR A 18 -4.60 -2.05 -11.61
N VAL A 19 -4.10 -0.85 -11.94
CA VAL A 19 -4.84 0.15 -12.72
C VAL A 19 -5.18 -0.40 -14.11
N ASP A 20 -4.21 -1.00 -14.78
CA ASP A 20 -4.38 -1.56 -16.12
C ASP A 20 -5.40 -2.70 -16.09
N TRP A 21 -5.24 -3.65 -15.15
CA TRP A 21 -6.19 -4.74 -14.97
C TRP A 21 -7.63 -4.26 -14.73
N TYR A 22 -7.83 -3.27 -13.84
CA TYR A 22 -9.16 -2.74 -13.59
C TYR A 22 -9.76 -2.01 -14.79
N ASN A 23 -8.94 -1.30 -15.57
CA ASN A 23 -9.42 -0.62 -16.78
C ASN A 23 -9.79 -1.60 -17.90
N GLU A 24 -9.12 -2.76 -17.98
CA GLU A 24 -9.53 -3.86 -18.86
C GLU A 24 -10.90 -4.43 -18.48
N GLN A 25 -11.21 -4.50 -17.18
CA GLN A 25 -12.52 -4.97 -16.71
C GLN A 25 -13.63 -3.94 -16.95
N GLN A 26 -13.34 -2.67 -16.66
CA GLN A 26 -14.27 -1.57 -16.88
C GLN A 26 -13.49 -0.25 -17.06
N PRO A 27 -13.65 0.45 -18.19
CA PRO A 27 -13.02 1.74 -18.41
C PRO A 27 -13.29 2.72 -17.27
N GLY A 28 -12.22 3.33 -16.73
CA GLY A 28 -12.30 4.30 -15.64
C GLY A 28 -12.18 3.69 -14.23
N LEU A 29 -12.34 2.38 -14.08
CA LEU A 29 -12.21 1.71 -12.78
C LEU A 29 -10.77 1.73 -12.25
N GLY A 30 -9.77 1.67 -13.13
CA GLY A 30 -8.36 1.83 -12.77
C GLY A 30 -8.07 3.21 -12.18
N ASN A 31 -8.67 4.27 -12.74
CA ASN A 31 -8.54 5.62 -12.17
C ASN A 31 -9.21 5.72 -10.78
N TYR A 32 -10.35 5.06 -10.60
CA TYR A 32 -11.00 4.98 -9.29
C TYR A 32 -10.13 4.24 -8.25
N PHE A 33 -9.46 3.16 -8.65
CA PHE A 33 -8.48 2.47 -7.83
C PHE A 33 -7.29 3.36 -7.46
N TYR A 34 -6.69 4.03 -8.44
CA TYR A 34 -5.51 4.88 -8.23
C TYR A 34 -5.81 6.03 -7.27
N THR A 35 -6.90 6.77 -7.51
CA THR A 35 -7.29 7.92 -6.68
C THR A 35 -7.59 7.50 -5.24
N THR A 36 -8.27 6.37 -5.07
CA THR A 36 -8.57 5.78 -3.75
C THR A 36 -7.29 5.35 -3.03
N THR A 37 -6.40 4.63 -3.71
CA THR A 37 -5.11 4.19 -3.17
C THR A 37 -4.25 5.38 -2.76
N LYS A 38 -4.11 6.39 -3.64
CA LYS A 38 -3.35 7.62 -3.36
C LYS A 38 -3.88 8.36 -2.13
N LYS A 39 -5.20 8.41 -1.94
CA LYS A 39 -5.82 9.01 -0.74
C LYS A 39 -5.41 8.28 0.54
N HIS A 40 -5.46 6.95 0.54
CA HIS A 40 -5.06 6.13 1.68
C HIS A 40 -3.55 6.20 1.97
N LEU A 41 -2.69 6.18 0.94
CA LEU A 41 -1.25 6.32 1.14
C LEU A 41 -0.88 7.70 1.69
N ASN A 42 -1.56 8.76 1.24
CA ASN A 42 -1.36 10.11 1.76
C ASN A 42 -1.80 10.26 3.22
N SER A 43 -2.80 9.51 3.69
CA SER A 43 -3.23 9.59 5.10
C SER A 43 -2.17 9.07 6.06
N LEU A 44 -1.27 8.18 5.62
CA LEU A 44 -0.17 7.65 6.42
C LEU A 44 0.74 8.75 7.00
N LYS A 45 0.80 9.93 6.36
CA LYS A 45 1.50 11.10 6.90
C LYS A 45 1.06 11.46 8.32
N PHE A 46 -0.19 11.17 8.69
CA PHE A 46 -0.77 11.54 9.98
C PHE A 46 -1.22 10.33 10.81
N SER A 47 -1.56 9.21 10.16
CA SER A 47 -2.19 8.06 10.81
C SER A 47 -1.36 6.78 10.80
N ALA A 48 -0.09 6.82 10.39
CA ALA A 48 0.74 5.62 10.28
C ALA A 48 0.84 4.78 11.57
N LEU A 49 0.85 5.43 12.75
CA LEU A 49 0.89 4.73 14.04
C LEU A 49 -0.47 4.23 14.53
N HIS A 50 -1.58 4.58 13.86
CA HIS A 50 -2.93 4.17 14.28
C HIS A 50 -3.25 2.72 13.89
N TYR A 51 -2.46 2.11 13.01
CA TYR A 51 -2.70 0.75 12.54
C TYR A 51 -1.82 -0.23 13.32
N ALA A 52 -2.41 -1.33 13.77
CA ALA A 52 -1.67 -2.39 14.45
C ALA A 52 -0.61 -3.02 13.52
N VAL A 53 0.53 -3.37 14.11
CA VAL A 53 1.53 -4.25 13.48
C VAL A 53 0.90 -5.62 13.26
N ARG A 54 1.05 -6.18 12.06
CA ARG A 54 0.51 -7.51 11.74
C ARG A 54 1.56 -8.61 11.83
N TYR A 55 2.77 -8.38 11.34
CA TYR A 55 3.90 -9.32 11.37
C TYR A 55 5.21 -8.57 11.09
N ASP A 56 6.34 -8.98 11.65
CA ASP A 56 7.70 -8.47 11.37
C ASP A 56 7.82 -6.94 11.19
N ASP A 57 7.21 -6.14 12.09
CA ASP A 57 7.14 -4.66 12.08
C ASP A 57 6.44 -4.03 10.86
N ILE A 58 5.59 -4.80 10.18
CA ILE A 58 4.79 -4.32 9.06
C ILE A 58 3.39 -3.97 9.54
N HIS A 59 3.03 -2.73 9.25
CA HIS A 59 1.68 -2.21 9.39
C HIS A 59 0.94 -2.37 8.07
N CYS A 60 -0.38 -2.54 8.17
CA CYS A 60 -1.24 -2.72 7.02
C CYS A 60 -2.39 -1.70 7.05
N ILE A 61 -2.63 -1.03 5.94
CA ILE A 61 -3.83 -0.19 5.74
C ILE A 61 -4.68 -0.78 4.60
N PRO A 62 -5.97 -1.08 4.84
CA PRO A 62 -6.86 -1.50 3.77
C PRO A 62 -7.18 -0.32 2.86
N ILE A 63 -7.15 -0.56 1.55
CA ILE A 63 -7.63 0.39 0.53
C ILE A 63 -9.14 0.21 0.44
N LYS A 64 -9.91 1.02 1.18
CA LYS A 64 -11.38 0.87 1.23
C LYS A 64 -11.95 0.90 -0.20
N LYS A 65 -12.99 0.09 -0.45
CA LYS A 65 -13.63 -0.15 -1.77
C LYS A 65 -12.89 -1.10 -2.71
N PHE A 66 -11.65 -1.47 -2.38
CA PHE A 66 -10.89 -2.43 -3.16
C PHE A 66 -10.39 -3.56 -2.26
N PRO A 67 -10.32 -4.80 -2.75
CA PRO A 67 -9.75 -5.91 -2.01
C PRO A 67 -8.22 -5.84 -2.05
N TYR A 68 -7.66 -4.72 -1.56
CA TYR A 68 -6.24 -4.42 -1.58
C TYR A 68 -5.78 -3.82 -0.26
N MET A 69 -4.52 -4.04 0.07
CA MET A 69 -3.90 -3.62 1.31
C MET A 69 -2.50 -3.09 1.02
N ALA A 70 -2.22 -1.89 1.52
CA ALA A 70 -0.87 -1.36 1.49
C ALA A 70 -0.11 -1.81 2.73
N HIS A 71 1.08 -2.35 2.52
CA HIS A 71 2.01 -2.83 3.53
C HIS A 71 3.11 -1.77 3.69
N TYR A 72 3.36 -1.36 4.92
CA TYR A 72 4.34 -0.32 5.21
C TYR A 72 5.03 -0.53 6.55
N ARG A 73 6.21 0.06 6.68
CA ARG A 73 6.98 0.14 7.93
C ARG A 73 7.02 1.57 8.42
N VAL A 74 7.10 1.75 9.73
CA VAL A 74 7.20 3.06 10.37
C VAL A 74 8.55 3.15 11.08
N ASP A 75 9.37 4.10 10.66
CA ASP A 75 10.58 4.52 11.35
C ASP A 75 10.24 5.76 12.18
N ILE A 76 10.13 5.55 13.49
CA ILE A 76 9.71 6.59 14.44
C ILE A 76 10.80 7.64 14.60
N ASP A 77 12.07 7.22 14.67
CA ASP A 77 13.23 8.08 14.92
C ASP A 77 13.44 9.05 13.76
N ASN A 78 13.36 8.55 12.52
CA ASN A 78 13.50 9.36 11.31
C ASN A 78 12.19 9.98 10.84
N LYS A 79 11.05 9.66 11.48
CA LYS A 79 9.69 10.07 11.06
C LYS A 79 9.39 9.71 9.61
N ILE A 80 9.78 8.50 9.21
CA ILE A 80 9.58 7.98 7.85
C ILE A 80 8.54 6.86 7.86
N VAL A 81 7.64 6.88 6.89
CA VAL A 81 6.76 5.76 6.57
C VAL A 81 7.19 5.22 5.22
N LYS A 82 7.67 3.98 5.20
CA LYS A 82 8.09 3.31 3.96
C LYS A 82 7.03 2.33 3.52
N VAL A 83 6.37 2.63 2.41
CA VAL A 83 5.40 1.72 1.78
C VAL A 83 6.17 0.69 0.97
N GLU A 84 6.03 -0.58 1.32
CA GLU A 84 6.78 -1.68 0.72
C GLU A 84 6.03 -2.34 -0.43
N ALA A 85 4.69 -2.43 -0.34
CA ALA A 85 3.87 -3.07 -1.38
C ALA A 85 2.40 -2.67 -1.30
N VAL A 86 1.67 -2.82 -2.41
CA VAL A 86 0.20 -2.75 -2.46
C VAL A 86 -0.31 -4.06 -3.07
N PHE A 87 -0.94 -4.90 -2.26
CA PHE A 87 -1.33 -6.25 -2.69
C PHE A 87 -2.81 -6.52 -2.52
N SER A 88 -3.34 -7.36 -3.41
CA SER A 88 -4.71 -7.85 -3.30
C SER A 88 -4.86 -8.77 -2.09
N THR A 89 -5.91 -8.57 -1.29
CA THR A 89 -6.27 -9.41 -0.14
C THR A 89 -6.78 -10.79 -0.54
N TYR A 90 -7.07 -11.04 -1.83
CA TYR A 90 -7.40 -12.37 -2.35
C TYR A 90 -6.17 -13.18 -2.76
N ARG A 91 -5.00 -12.54 -2.97
CA ARG A 91 -3.76 -13.24 -3.34
C ARG A 91 -3.06 -13.76 -2.09
N SER A 92 -2.62 -15.02 -2.14
CA SER A 92 -1.99 -15.72 -1.01
C SER A 92 -0.76 -14.97 -0.46
N PRO A 93 -0.57 -14.87 0.88
CA PRO A 93 0.54 -14.14 1.53
C PRO A 93 1.94 -14.66 1.20
N LYS A 94 2.08 -15.79 0.48
CA LYS A 94 3.37 -16.37 0.05
C LYS A 94 4.23 -15.46 -0.83
N ILE A 95 3.67 -14.38 -1.40
CA ILE A 95 4.40 -13.41 -2.24
C ILE A 95 5.44 -12.61 -1.42
N TRP A 96 5.22 -12.45 -0.10
CA TRP A 96 6.09 -11.67 0.79
C TRP A 96 7.57 -12.13 0.79
N LYS A 97 7.81 -13.45 0.76
CA LYS A 97 9.16 -14.04 0.87
C LYS A 97 10.09 -13.72 -0.29
N LYS A 98 9.58 -13.23 -1.43
CA LYS A 98 10.40 -12.90 -2.61
C LYS A 98 10.97 -11.47 -2.58
N ARG A 99 10.41 -10.55 -1.78
CA ARG A 99 10.82 -9.13 -1.76
C ARG A 99 11.68 -8.73 -0.55
N THR A 100 11.84 -9.60 0.43
CA THR A 100 12.63 -9.37 1.66
C THR A 100 13.99 -10.11 1.67
N LYS A 101 14.41 -10.66 0.52
CA LYS A 101 15.69 -11.35 0.38
C LYS A 101 16.77 -10.42 -0.15
#